data_AF-A0A6C0HRC2-F1
#
_entry.id   AF-A0A6C0HRC2-F1
#
_cell.length_a   1.000
_cell.length_b   1.000
_cell.length_c   1.000
_cell.angle_alpha   90.00
_cell.angle_beta   90.00
_cell.angle_gamma   90.00
#
_symmetry.space_group_name_H-M   'P 1'
#
loop_
_entity.id
_entity.type
_entity.pdbx_description
1 polymer ?
#
loop_
_entity_poly.entity_id
_entity_poly.type
_entity_poly.pdbx_seq_one_letter_code
_entity_poly.pdbx_strand_id
1 'polypeptide(L)'
;MFNLTQNKTNYIQVIITVIGGFIGALIPNKLSNIPHLLMSIIIGSLLSKTIYGDFDVGYQWSYSDIYYWFITITESLIGGYIALYVKNYLSK
;
A
#
# COMPACT_ATOMS: atom_id res chain seq x y z
N MET A 1 -10.50 25.72 18.11
CA MET A 1 -10.08 24.31 18.08
C MET A 1 -10.81 23.67 16.91
N PHE A 2 -10.20 23.65 15.72
CA PHE A 2 -10.83 23.04 14.55
C PHE A 2 -10.78 21.52 14.73
N ASN A 3 -11.93 20.93 15.01
CA ASN A 3 -12.11 19.48 14.90
C ASN A 3 -12.07 19.14 13.39
N LEU A 4 -10.87 18.98 12.85
CA LEU A 4 -10.66 18.37 11.54
C LEU A 4 -10.81 16.85 11.73
N THR A 5 -12.02 16.40 12.03
CA THR A 5 -12.36 14.98 11.92
C THR A 5 -12.20 14.62 10.45
N GLN A 6 -11.12 13.92 10.14
CA GLN A 6 -10.93 13.33 8.83
C GLN A 6 -11.95 12.21 8.69
N ASN A 7 -13.11 12.54 8.14
CA ASN A 7 -14.11 11.55 7.74
C ASN A 7 -13.64 10.91 6.43
N LYS A 8 -12.43 10.34 6.46
CA LYS A 8 -11.89 9.59 5.36
C LYS A 8 -12.46 8.18 5.47
N THR A 9 -13.13 7.74 4.42
CA THR A 9 -13.67 6.39 4.34
C THR A 9 -12.51 5.40 4.16
N ASN A 10 -12.25 4.60 5.20
CA ASN A 10 -11.19 3.59 5.24
C ASN A 10 -11.18 2.66 4.01
N TYR A 11 -12.33 2.43 3.38
CA TYR A 11 -12.44 1.62 2.16
C TYR A 11 -11.64 2.17 0.97
N ILE A 12 -11.53 3.49 0.83
CA ILE A 12 -10.79 4.10 -0.30
C ILE A 12 -9.29 3.84 -0.15
N GLN A 13 -8.77 3.97 1.08
CA GLN A 13 -7.37 3.64 1.37
C GLN A 13 -7.07 2.18 1.06
N VAL A 14 -7.92 1.26 1.52
CA VAL A 14 -7.74 -0.18 1.28
C VAL A 14 -7.64 -0.44 -0.22
N ILE A 15 -8.58 0.10 -1.02
CA ILE A 15 -8.61 -0.06 -2.48
C ILE A 15 -7.31 0.48 -3.10
N ILE A 16 -6.91 1.70 -2.76
CA ILE A 16 -5.68 2.32 -3.29
C ILE A 16 -4.45 1.48 -2.95
N THR A 17 -4.36 1.03 -1.70
CA THR A 17 -3.20 0.30 -1.19
C THR A 17 -3.09 -1.08 -1.84
N VAL A 18 -4.21 -1.81 -1.98
CA VAL A 18 -4.26 -3.11 -2.66
C VAL A 18 -3.93 -2.97 -4.14
N ILE A 19 -4.49 -1.97 -4.84
CA ILE A 19 -4.17 -1.71 -6.26
C ILE A 19 -2.70 -1.33 -6.42
N GLY A 20 -2.18 -0.47 -5.54
CA GLY A 20 -0.78 -0.09 -5.54
C GLY A 20 0.16 -1.27 -5.30
N GLY A 21 -0.19 -2.14 -4.35
CA GLY A 21 0.53 -3.39 -4.11
C GLY A 21 0.50 -4.33 -5.31
N PHE A 22 -0.66 -4.47 -5.97
CA PHE A 22 -0.80 -5.27 -7.19
C PHE A 22 0.12 -4.76 -8.30
N ILE A 23 0.09 -3.46 -8.58
CA ILE A 23 0.95 -2.83 -9.60
C ILE A 23 2.43 -3.01 -9.22
N GLY A 24 2.80 -2.74 -7.97
CA GLY A 24 4.17 -2.83 -7.47
C GLY A 24 4.79 -4.22 -7.65
N ALA A 25 4.01 -5.29 -7.45
CA ALA A 25 4.47 -6.65 -7.66
C ALA A 25 4.72 -7.00 -9.14
N LEU A 26 3.99 -6.36 -10.07
CA LEU A 26 4.14 -6.59 -11.51
C LEU A 26 5.30 -5.80 -12.13
N ILE A 27 5.84 -4.79 -11.44
CA ILE A 27 6.97 -4.01 -11.93
C ILE A 27 8.17 -4.95 -12.16
N PRO A 28 8.72 -5.01 -13.38
CA PRO A 28 9.89 -5.81 -13.67
C PRO A 28 11.12 -5.17 -13.01
N ASN A 29 11.88 -5.94 -12.22
CA ASN A 29 12.99 -5.38 -11.44
C ASN A 29 14.36 -6.02 -11.74
N LYS A 30 14.56 -6.48 -12.97
CA LYS A 30 15.72 -7.26 -13.43
C LYS A 30 17.10 -6.73 -13.01
N LEU A 31 17.23 -5.45 -12.67
CA LEU A 31 18.48 -4.80 -12.28
C LEU A 31 18.65 -4.60 -10.77
N SER A 32 17.56 -4.54 -9.99
CA SER A 32 17.62 -4.17 -8.57
C SER A 32 17.54 -5.37 -7.61
N ASN A 33 17.23 -6.59 -8.09
CA ASN A 33 17.12 -7.81 -7.28
C ASN A 33 16.20 -7.71 -6.06
N ILE A 34 15.27 -6.74 -6.06
CA ILE A 34 14.33 -6.55 -4.96
C ILE A 34 13.32 -7.71 -4.97
N PRO A 35 12.84 -8.23 -3.84
CA PRO A 35 11.73 -9.17 -3.88
C PRO A 35 10.47 -8.49 -4.44
N HIS A 36 9.74 -9.11 -5.37
CA HIS A 36 8.50 -8.53 -5.93
C HIS A 36 7.48 -8.13 -4.86
N LEU A 37 7.39 -8.91 -3.77
CA LEU A 37 6.55 -8.58 -2.62
C LEU A 37 7.06 -7.36 -1.83
N LEU A 38 8.37 -7.13 -1.79
CA LEU A 38 8.92 -5.92 -1.19
C LEU A 38 8.60 -4.69 -2.04
N MET A 39 8.66 -4.81 -3.37
CA MET A 39 8.23 -3.74 -4.28
C MET A 39 6.74 -3.44 -4.13
N SER A 40 5.92 -4.47 -3.92
CA SER A 40 4.50 -4.34 -3.61
C SER A 40 4.26 -3.47 -2.37
N ILE A 41 4.95 -3.76 -1.26
CA ILE A 41 4.87 -2.98 -0.02
C ILE A 41 5.26 -1.52 -0.27
N ILE A 42 6.41 -1.30 -0.91
CA ILE A 42 6.94 0.05 -1.16
C ILE A 42 5.92 0.88 -1.95
N ILE A 43 5.45 0.36 -3.09
CA ILE A 43 4.55 1.10 -3.98
C ILE A 43 3.15 1.27 -3.38
N GLY A 44 2.59 0.21 -2.77
CA GLY A 44 1.27 0.27 -2.15
C GLY A 44 1.20 1.25 -0.97
N SER A 45 2.15 1.18 -0.04
CA SER A 45 2.22 2.12 1.09
C SER A 45 2.50 3.55 0.63
N LEU A 46 3.37 3.77 -0.36
CA LEU A 46 3.62 5.11 -0.92
C LEU A 46 2.38 5.71 -1.58
N LEU A 47 1.65 4.93 -2.39
CA LEU A 47 0.43 5.39 -3.04
C LEU A 47 -0.66 5.73 -2.02
N SER A 48 -0.83 4.87 -1.01
CA SER A 48 -1.74 5.12 0.11
C SER A 48 -1.39 6.45 0.80
N LYS A 49 -0.12 6.65 1.15
CA LYS A 49 0.34 7.86 1.86
C LYS A 49 0.24 9.11 1.00
N THR A 50 0.44 9.00 -0.31
CA THR A 50 0.39 10.14 -1.24
C THR A 50 -1.04 10.57 -1.56
N ILE A 51 -1.95 9.61 -1.75
CA ILE A 51 -3.32 9.90 -2.19
C ILE A 51 -4.27 10.06 -1.01
N TYR A 52 -4.20 9.13 -0.05
CA TYR A 52 -5.07 9.13 1.11
C TYR A 52 -4.45 9.90 2.27
N GLY A 53 -3.13 9.85 2.47
CA GLY A 53 -2.46 10.44 3.62
C GLY A 53 -2.53 9.56 4.87
N ASP A 54 -1.89 10.00 5.95
CA ASP A 54 -1.87 9.28 7.22
C ASP A 54 -3.22 9.37 7.96
N PHE A 55 -3.36 8.58 9.01
CA PHE A 55 -4.52 8.62 9.91
C PHE A 55 -4.57 9.91 10.75
N ASP A 56 -3.43 10.58 10.88
CA ASP A 56 -3.28 11.80 11.66
C ASP A 56 -3.17 13.02 10.76
N VAL A 57 -3.63 14.15 11.27
CA VAL A 57 -3.54 15.43 10.58
C VAL A 57 -2.16 16.03 10.83
N GLY A 58 -1.49 16.46 9.75
CA GLY A 58 -0.26 17.24 9.85
C GLY A 58 1.04 16.47 9.64
N TYR A 59 0.98 15.21 9.17
CA TYR A 59 2.16 14.41 8.78
C TYR A 59 3.23 14.28 9.88
N GLN A 60 2.81 14.32 11.15
CA GLN A 60 3.70 14.09 12.28
C GLN A 60 3.71 12.61 12.62
N TRP A 61 4.91 12.04 12.75
CA TRP A 61 5.07 10.69 13.24
C TRP A 61 4.51 10.57 14.66
N SER A 62 3.51 9.72 14.81
CA SER A 62 2.78 9.44 16.02
C SER A 62 2.68 7.91 16.23
N TYR A 63 2.10 7.50 17.37
CA TYR A 63 1.84 6.08 17.62
C TYR A 63 0.82 5.49 16.63
N SER A 64 -0.06 6.29 16.04
CA SER A 64 -1.03 5.82 15.04
C SER A 64 -0.35 5.42 13.72
N ASP A 65 0.81 6.02 13.40
CA ASP A 65 1.59 5.67 12.21
C ASP A 65 2.04 4.21 12.23
N ILE A 66 2.32 3.65 13.41
CA ILE A 66 2.68 2.23 13.53
C ILE A 66 1.53 1.36 13.01
N TYR A 67 0.29 1.65 13.43
CA TYR A 67 -0.89 0.94 12.96
C TYR A 67 -1.14 1.19 11.46
N TYR A 68 -0.95 2.42 11.00
CA TYR A 68 -1.02 2.77 9.58
C TYR A 68 -0.05 1.93 8.73
N TRP A 69 1.21 1.83 9.15
CA TRP A 69 2.20 1.03 8.43
C TRP A 69 1.87 -0.46 8.44
N PHE A 70 1.43 -1.02 9.58
CA PHE A 70 1.02 -2.43 9.61
C PHE A 70 -0.16 -2.72 8.67
N ILE A 71 -1.17 -1.85 8.66
CA ILE A 71 -2.33 -1.99 7.79
C ILE A 71 -1.89 -1.89 6.32
N THR A 72 -1.17 -0.83 5.95
CA THR A 72 -0.79 -0.62 4.55
C THR A 72 0.18 -1.68 4.03
N ILE A 73 1.10 -2.18 4.85
CA ILE A 73 1.96 -3.32 4.52
C ILE A 73 1.10 -4.56 4.22
N THR A 74 0.13 -4.87 5.08
CA THR A 74 -0.73 -6.05 4.93
C THR A 74 -1.59 -5.95 3.66
N GLU A 75 -2.23 -4.81 3.43
CA GLU A 75 -3.04 -4.53 2.24
C GLU A 75 -2.21 -4.61 0.95
N SER A 76 -0.99 -4.04 0.98
CA SER A 76 -0.08 -4.09 -0.15
C SER A 76 0.33 -5.53 -0.46
N LEU A 77 0.69 -6.32 0.56
CA LEU A 77 1.04 -7.73 0.40
C LEU A 77 -0.09 -8.55 -0.20
N ILE A 78 -1.35 -8.31 0.20
CA ILE A 78 -2.52 -8.95 -0.40
C ILE A 78 -2.58 -8.64 -1.91
N GLY A 79 -2.48 -7.36 -2.29
CA GLY A 79 -2.46 -6.95 -3.69
C GLY A 79 -1.32 -7.60 -4.49
N GLY A 80 -0.11 -7.61 -3.91
CA GLY A 80 1.06 -8.23 -4.54
C GLY A 80 0.95 -9.74 -4.69
N TYR A 81 0.38 -10.43 -3.69
CA TYR A 81 0.16 -11.87 -3.77
C TYR A 81 -0.84 -12.23 -4.86
N ILE A 82 -1.95 -11.49 -4.97
CA ILE A 82 -2.94 -11.65 -6.04
C ILE A 82 -2.28 -11.43 -7.41
N ALA A 83 -1.47 -10.39 -7.56
CA ALA A 83 -0.76 -10.10 -8.81
C ALA A 83 0.15 -11.25 -9.25
N LEU A 84 0.96 -11.78 -8.33
CA LEU A 84 1.87 -12.88 -8.64
C LEU A 84 1.13 -14.19 -8.94
N TYR A 85 0.04 -14.47 -8.22
CA TYR A 85 -0.82 -15.62 -8.49
C TYR A 85 -1.42 -15.56 -9.89
N VAL A 86 -2.02 -14.42 -10.27
CA VAL A 86 -2.60 -14.20 -11.60
C VAL A 86 -1.54 -14.29 -12.69
N LYS A 87 -0.38 -13.66 -12.50
CA LYS A 87 0.74 -13.73 -13.44
C LYS A 87 1.19 -15.18 -13.68
N ASN A 88 1.34 -15.97 -12.63
CA ASN A 88 1.74 -17.37 -12.73
C ASN A 88 0.66 -18.24 -13.39
N TYR A 89 -0.62 -17.96 -13.16
CA TYR A 89 -1.73 -18.65 -13.82
C TYR A 89 -1.76 -18.36 -15.33
N LEU A 90 -1.56 -17.09 -15.73
CA LEU A 90 -1.56 -16.68 -17.14
C LEU A 90 -0.29 -17.08 -17.92
N SER A 91 0.79 -17.41 -17.21
CA SER A 91 2.05 -17.86 -17.84
C SER A 91 2.12 -19.37 -18.06
N LYS A 92 1.10 -20.12 -17.62
CA LYS A 92 0.91 -21.54 -17.92
C LYS A 92 0.13 -21.72 -19.21
#